data_AF-F1RMF6-F1
#
_entry.id   AF-F1RMF6-F1
#
_cell.length_a   1.000
_cell.length_b   1.000
_cell.length_c   1.000
_cell.angle_alpha   90.00
_cell.angle_beta   90.00
_cell.angle_gamma   90.00
#
_symmetry.space_group_name_H-M   'P 1'
#
loop_
_entity.id
_entity.type
_entity.pdbx_description
1 polymer ?
#
loop_
_entity_poly.entity_id
_entity_poly.type
_entity_poly.pdbx_seq_one_letter_code
_entity_poly.pdbx_strand_id
1 'polypeptide(L)'
;KMLHLQSAQMLLRLEKCLRKSLPESLKVYGTIFHMNQGNPFKLKALVDKWPDFNTVVIRPQEQEMTDDFDHHTNTYQIYSKDLKNCHEALSTSDVINWKQHLQIQSSQPSLDEVIQNLATTKFIKVKQTQRILYITPEMAIKLLPSLPETKNLPPGYSRPKARVFQVSSMDVTHAALVNKFWHFGGNERSQRFIERCIRNFLSICLLGPEGTPISWSLMDQTGEIRMGATLPEYRGQGLISNLLCVHIQALDERGFPTYMHTDKANKTVQKINHNLHHIPFPCGWNQWNCVPL
;
A
#
# COMPACT_ATOMS: atom_id res chain seq x y z
N LYS A 1 9.98 22.80 -10.45
CA LYS A 1 9.39 22.90 -9.09
C LYS A 1 8.01 22.25 -9.10
N MET A 2 7.71 21.33 -8.18
CA MET A 2 6.38 20.71 -8.09
C MET A 2 5.44 21.53 -7.18
N LEU A 3 4.15 21.53 -7.51
CA LEU A 3 3.07 22.26 -6.84
C LEU A 3 2.40 21.38 -5.79
N HIS A 4 2.26 21.88 -4.56
CA HIS A 4 1.53 21.19 -3.49
C HIS A 4 0.03 21.44 -3.59
N LEU A 5 -0.77 20.38 -3.71
CA LEU A 5 -2.22 20.45 -3.69
C LEU A 5 -2.73 20.50 -2.24
N GLN A 6 -3.09 21.71 -1.79
CA GLN A 6 -3.51 21.94 -0.40
C GLN A 6 -5.02 21.89 -0.17
N SER A 7 -5.84 22.16 -1.20
CA SER A 7 -7.29 22.24 -1.03
C SER A 7 -7.97 20.87 -1.18
N ALA A 8 -8.98 20.62 -0.35
CA ALA A 8 -9.79 19.39 -0.43
C ALA A 8 -10.42 19.20 -1.82
N GLN A 9 -10.85 20.29 -2.47
CA GLN A 9 -11.41 20.23 -3.82
C GLN A 9 -10.37 19.78 -4.86
N MET A 10 -9.11 20.22 -4.74
CA MET A 10 -8.03 19.77 -5.62
C MET A 10 -7.71 18.30 -5.40
N LEU A 11 -7.64 17.84 -4.16
CA LEU A 11 -7.39 16.43 -3.84
C LEU A 11 -8.54 15.52 -4.31
N LEU A 12 -9.80 15.92 -4.15
CA LEU A 12 -10.95 15.20 -4.69
C LEU A 12 -10.93 15.14 -6.23
N ARG A 13 -10.50 16.22 -6.89
CA ARG A 13 -10.33 16.22 -8.36
C ARG A 13 -9.18 15.30 -8.78
N LEU A 14 -8.06 15.32 -8.06
CA LEU A 14 -6.92 14.46 -8.30
C LEU A 14 -7.32 12.98 -8.15
N GLU A 15 -8.07 12.64 -7.09
CA GLU A 15 -8.61 11.28 -6.88
C GLU A 15 -9.42 10.80 -8.09
N LYS A 16 -10.35 11.63 -8.58
CA LYS A 16 -11.17 11.31 -9.77
C LYS A 16 -10.33 11.15 -11.03
N CYS A 17 -9.29 11.96 -11.22
CA CYS A 17 -8.36 11.82 -12.33
C CYS A 17 -7.56 10.52 -12.25
N LEU A 18 -7.00 10.21 -11.08
CA LEU A 18 -6.24 8.98 -10.86
C LEU A 18 -7.11 7.74 -11.06
N ARG A 19 -8.38 7.76 -10.61
CA ARG A 19 -9.32 6.64 -10.84
C ARG A 19 -9.47 6.28 -12.32
N LYS A 20 -9.46 7.26 -13.22
CA LYS A 20 -9.54 7.03 -14.68
C LYS A 20 -8.27 6.41 -15.27
N SER A 21 -7.16 6.50 -14.54
CA SER A 21 -5.85 5.96 -14.92
C SER A 21 -5.55 4.62 -14.26
N LEU A 22 -6.54 3.99 -13.62
CA LEU A 22 -6.39 2.62 -13.15
C LEU A 22 -6.21 1.69 -14.37
N PRO A 23 -5.36 0.66 -14.27
CA PRO A 23 -4.78 0.12 -13.04
C PRO A 23 -3.48 0.80 -12.57
N GLU A 24 -2.78 1.52 -13.44
CA GLU A 24 -1.41 2.03 -13.21
C GLU A 24 -1.30 3.07 -12.07
N SER A 25 -2.39 3.77 -11.77
CA SER A 25 -2.43 4.78 -10.72
C SER A 25 -2.74 4.22 -9.33
N LEU A 26 -3.02 2.91 -9.17
CA LEU A 26 -3.65 2.35 -7.97
C LEU A 26 -2.96 2.77 -6.67
N LYS A 27 -1.63 2.70 -6.62
CA LYS A 27 -0.85 3.04 -5.42
C LYS A 27 -1.04 4.50 -4.99
N VAL A 28 -1.04 5.42 -5.96
CA VAL A 28 -1.25 6.86 -5.71
C VAL A 28 -2.72 7.16 -5.44
N TYR A 29 -3.64 6.54 -6.19
CA TYR A 29 -5.09 6.65 -6.00
C TYR A 29 -5.51 6.26 -4.58
N GLY A 30 -5.09 5.08 -4.10
CA GLY A 30 -5.40 4.61 -2.75
C GLY A 30 -4.86 5.57 -1.68
N THR A 31 -3.65 6.08 -1.88
CA THR A 31 -3.05 7.05 -0.95
C THR A 31 -3.84 8.38 -0.92
N ILE A 32 -4.22 8.94 -2.08
CA ILE A 32 -5.06 10.16 -2.14
C ILE A 32 -6.43 9.92 -1.50
N PHE A 33 -7.04 8.76 -1.73
CA PHE A 33 -8.30 8.40 -1.10
C PHE A 33 -8.20 8.47 0.43
N HIS A 34 -7.15 7.92 1.02
CA HIS A 34 -6.88 8.02 2.46
C HIS A 34 -6.57 9.46 2.92
N MET A 35 -5.87 10.24 2.10
CA MET A 35 -5.63 11.66 2.40
C MET A 35 -6.93 12.46 2.46
N ASN A 36 -7.90 12.16 1.58
CA ASN A 36 -9.23 12.77 1.61
C ASN A 36 -10.06 12.38 2.85
N GLN A 37 -9.63 11.37 3.61
CA GLN A 37 -10.23 10.94 4.88
C GLN A 37 -9.44 11.42 6.11
N GLY A 38 -8.88 12.63 6.05
CA GLY A 38 -8.22 13.27 7.18
C GLY A 38 -6.70 13.12 7.21
N ASN A 39 -6.10 12.36 6.27
CA ASN A 39 -4.66 12.30 6.08
C ASN A 39 -3.85 12.04 7.37
N PRO A 40 -4.09 10.91 8.07
CA PRO A 40 -3.45 10.63 9.37
C PRO A 40 -1.91 10.54 9.29
N PHE A 41 -1.37 10.32 8.09
CA PHE A 41 0.07 10.27 7.84
C PHE A 41 0.68 11.62 7.46
N LYS A 42 -0.12 12.70 7.45
CA LYS A 42 0.30 14.06 7.09
C LYS A 42 1.10 14.11 5.78
N LEU A 43 0.61 13.40 4.77
CA LEU A 43 1.23 13.35 3.45
C LEU A 43 0.96 14.63 2.67
N LYS A 44 1.83 14.94 1.72
CA LYS A 44 1.69 16.00 0.71
C LYS A 44 1.50 15.35 -0.67
N ALA A 45 0.54 15.86 -1.43
CA ALA A 45 0.38 15.52 -2.85
C ALA A 45 0.98 16.63 -3.71
N LEU A 46 2.00 16.28 -4.50
CA LEU A 46 2.79 17.22 -5.30
C LEU A 46 2.63 16.87 -6.77
N VAL A 47 2.38 17.87 -7.62
CA VAL A 47 2.19 17.70 -9.07
C VAL A 47 3.12 18.60 -9.87
N ASP A 48 3.49 18.20 -11.08
CA ASP A 48 4.32 19.02 -11.98
C ASP A 48 3.56 20.27 -12.48
N LYS A 49 2.28 20.10 -12.82
CA LYS A 49 1.36 21.17 -13.24
C LYS A 49 -0.07 20.86 -12.76
N TRP A 50 -0.93 21.87 -12.76
CA TRP A 50 -2.34 21.70 -12.37
C TRP A 50 -3.26 22.56 -13.25
N PRO A 51 -4.46 22.10 -13.64
CA PRO A 51 -5.11 20.84 -13.30
C PRO A 51 -4.69 19.63 -14.13
N ASP A 52 -4.04 19.85 -15.27
CA ASP A 52 -3.64 18.79 -16.19
C ASP A 52 -2.25 18.23 -15.88
N PHE A 53 -2.05 17.69 -14.67
CA PHE A 53 -0.77 17.12 -14.26
C PHE A 53 -0.31 16.00 -15.19
N ASN A 54 1.00 15.87 -15.37
CA ASN A 54 1.62 14.66 -15.93
C ASN A 54 2.10 13.73 -14.82
N THR A 55 2.71 14.27 -13.77
CA THR A 55 3.38 13.51 -12.70
C THR A 55 2.84 13.90 -11.33
N VAL A 56 2.56 12.90 -10.50
CA VAL A 56 2.16 13.06 -9.10
C VAL A 56 3.18 12.35 -8.22
N VAL A 57 3.64 13.04 -7.19
CA VAL A 57 4.46 12.49 -6.11
C VAL A 57 3.73 12.71 -4.79
N ILE A 58 3.52 11.64 -4.04
CA ILE A 58 3.07 11.72 -2.64
C ILE A 58 4.26 11.44 -1.74
N ARG A 59 4.43 12.26 -0.71
CA ARG A 59 5.49 12.12 0.30
C ARG A 59 5.02 12.57 1.68
N PRO A 60 5.66 12.16 2.78
CA PRO A 60 5.46 12.80 4.07
C PRO A 60 5.85 14.28 4.05
N GLN A 61 5.32 15.01 5.03
CA GLN A 61 5.80 16.33 5.39
C GLN A 61 7.25 16.28 5.89
N GLU A 62 8.00 17.37 5.71
CA GLU A 62 9.41 17.47 6.08
C GLU A 62 9.63 17.16 7.57
N GLN A 63 8.70 17.58 8.42
CA GLN A 63 8.72 17.36 9.88
C GLN A 63 8.60 15.88 10.26
N GLU A 64 8.13 15.02 9.35
CA GLU A 64 8.01 13.58 9.59
C GLU A 64 9.26 12.83 9.08
N MET A 65 10.06 13.42 8.18
CA MET A 65 11.25 12.79 7.55
C MET A 65 12.55 13.24 8.21
N THR A 66 12.62 13.20 9.54
CA THR A 66 13.80 13.66 10.30
C THR A 66 14.85 12.57 10.52
N ASP A 67 14.48 11.29 10.38
CA ASP A 67 15.40 10.15 10.49
C ASP A 67 15.84 9.71 9.09
N ASP A 68 17.09 10.02 8.74
CA ASP A 68 17.65 9.74 7.42
C ASP A 68 17.72 8.25 7.09
N PHE A 69 17.57 7.36 8.08
CA PHE A 69 17.62 5.91 7.90
C PHE A 69 16.23 5.26 7.90
N ASP A 70 15.15 6.03 8.15
CA ASP A 70 13.80 5.50 8.27
C ASP A 70 13.08 5.36 6.92
N HIS A 71 13.42 4.31 6.19
CA HIS A 71 12.71 3.96 4.94
C HIS A 71 11.23 3.59 5.12
N HIS A 72 10.73 3.38 6.35
CA HIS A 72 9.30 3.17 6.59
C HIS A 72 8.52 4.47 6.57
N THR A 73 9.15 5.57 7.02
CA THR A 73 8.60 6.91 6.95
C THR A 73 8.95 7.61 5.63
N ASN A 74 10.21 7.55 5.20
CA ASN A 74 10.75 8.18 3.98
C ASN A 74 10.24 7.44 2.72
N THR A 75 8.94 7.56 2.47
CA THR A 75 8.22 6.84 1.42
C THR A 75 7.65 7.80 0.40
N TYR A 76 7.78 7.42 -0.86
CA TYR A 76 7.30 8.22 -1.98
C TYR A 76 6.39 7.35 -2.86
N GLN A 77 5.19 7.81 -3.17
CA GLN A 77 4.31 7.15 -4.15
C GLN A 77 4.27 7.98 -5.44
N ILE A 78 4.57 7.36 -6.58
CA ILE A 78 4.70 8.06 -7.85
C ILE A 78 3.78 7.46 -8.90
N TYR A 79 3.09 8.34 -9.63
CA TYR A 79 2.35 8.03 -10.85
C TYR A 79 2.68 9.09 -11.89
N SER A 80 2.91 8.66 -13.13
CA SER A 80 3.12 9.59 -14.24
C SER A 80 2.45 9.12 -15.53
N LYS A 81 1.88 10.08 -16.27
CA LYS A 81 1.39 9.92 -17.64
C LYS A 81 2.50 10.07 -18.69
N ASP A 82 3.62 10.71 -18.32
CA ASP A 82 4.74 11.03 -19.20
C ASP A 82 6.06 10.84 -18.45
N LEU A 83 6.75 9.75 -18.78
CA LEU A 83 8.00 9.36 -18.11
C LEU A 83 9.15 10.35 -18.38
N LYS A 84 9.16 11.04 -19.52
CA LYS A 84 10.18 12.06 -19.82
C LYS A 84 9.99 13.27 -18.92
N ASN A 85 8.75 13.75 -18.83
CA ASN A 85 8.39 14.81 -17.90
C ASN A 85 8.63 14.39 -16.44
N CYS A 86 8.31 13.15 -16.08
CA CYS A 86 8.60 12.60 -14.75
C CYS A 86 10.09 12.70 -14.41
N HIS A 87 10.95 12.24 -15.32
CA HIS A 87 12.40 12.34 -15.15
C HIS A 87 12.86 13.79 -14.95
N GLU A 88 12.40 14.72 -15.79
CA GLU A 88 12.74 16.15 -15.68
C GLU A 88 12.26 16.76 -14.36
N ALA A 89 11.01 16.50 -13.98
CA ALA A 89 10.41 17.02 -12.76
C ALA A 89 11.12 16.51 -11.49
N LEU A 90 11.49 15.23 -11.46
CA LEU A 90 12.21 14.62 -10.33
C LEU A 90 13.70 15.00 -10.31
N SER A 91 14.31 15.27 -11.46
CA SER A 91 15.72 15.70 -11.55
C SER A 91 15.95 17.09 -10.97
N THR A 92 15.01 18.00 -11.25
CA THR A 92 15.14 19.45 -11.00
C THR A 92 14.46 19.92 -9.72
N SER A 93 13.72 19.05 -9.02
CA SER A 93 13.01 19.41 -7.79
C SER A 93 13.60 18.72 -6.56
N ASP A 94 13.48 19.39 -5.42
CA ASP A 94 13.79 18.82 -4.10
C ASP A 94 12.63 17.97 -3.54
N VAL A 95 11.79 17.44 -4.44
CA VAL A 95 10.59 16.68 -4.07
C VAL A 95 10.96 15.34 -3.44
N ILE A 96 12.07 14.73 -3.85
CA ILE A 96 12.64 13.53 -3.22
C ILE A 96 13.91 13.96 -2.49
N ASN A 97 14.02 13.62 -1.21
CA ASN A 97 15.24 13.84 -0.46
C ASN A 97 16.22 12.68 -0.70
N TRP A 98 16.98 12.78 -1.80
CA TRP A 98 17.95 11.76 -2.19
C TRP A 98 19.09 11.53 -1.17
N LYS A 99 19.22 12.36 -0.13
CA LYS A 99 20.22 12.18 0.93
C LYS A 99 19.80 11.17 2.00
N GLN A 100 18.58 10.62 1.92
CA GLN A 100 18.02 9.71 2.90
C GLN A 100 17.87 8.30 2.33
N HIS A 101 17.88 7.32 3.22
CA HIS A 101 17.34 5.99 2.95
C HIS A 101 15.84 6.12 2.75
N LEU A 102 15.38 5.78 1.55
CA LEU A 102 13.99 5.96 1.15
C LEU A 102 13.48 4.79 0.33
N GLN A 103 12.15 4.70 0.22
CA GLN A 103 11.50 3.81 -0.73
C GLN A 103 10.56 4.58 -1.65
N ILE A 104 10.62 4.26 -2.93
CA ILE A 104 9.67 4.72 -3.95
C ILE A 104 8.75 3.57 -4.29
N GLN A 105 7.44 3.80 -4.38
CA GLN A 105 6.44 2.79 -4.69
C GLN A 105 5.56 3.24 -5.85
N SER A 106 5.27 2.32 -6.78
CA SER A 106 4.36 2.57 -7.90
C SER A 106 3.74 1.27 -8.42
N SER A 107 2.58 1.38 -9.05
CA SER A 107 2.04 0.29 -9.85
C SER A 107 2.58 0.30 -11.29
N GLN A 108 3.40 1.28 -11.68
CA GLN A 108 3.98 1.39 -13.02
C GLN A 108 5.37 0.74 -13.08
N PRO A 109 5.54 -0.42 -13.75
CA PRO A 109 6.86 -1.03 -13.92
C PRO A 109 7.78 -0.19 -14.82
N SER A 110 7.21 0.57 -15.75
CA SER A 110 7.93 1.47 -16.67
C SER A 110 8.65 2.62 -15.96
N LEU A 111 8.33 2.90 -14.69
CA LEU A 111 9.04 3.90 -13.90
C LEU A 111 10.47 3.47 -13.54
N ASP A 112 10.81 2.18 -13.68
CA ASP A 112 12.15 1.67 -13.34
C ASP A 112 13.26 2.42 -14.09
N GLU A 113 13.11 2.62 -15.40
CA GLU A 113 14.10 3.33 -16.21
C GLU A 113 14.33 4.77 -15.69
N VAL A 114 13.26 5.46 -15.29
CA VAL A 114 13.37 6.81 -14.72
C VAL A 114 14.13 6.79 -13.39
N ILE A 115 13.82 5.83 -12.51
CA ILE A 115 14.47 5.73 -11.20
C ILE A 115 15.94 5.33 -11.34
N GLN A 116 16.30 4.41 -12.23
CA GLN A 116 17.69 4.01 -12.47
C GLN A 116 18.54 5.16 -13.04
N ASN A 117 17.97 5.95 -13.96
CA ASN A 117 18.63 7.15 -14.49
C ASN A 117 18.86 8.21 -13.40
N LEU A 118 17.85 8.48 -12.57
CA LEU A 118 17.98 9.39 -11.43
C LEU A 118 18.99 8.88 -10.41
N ALA A 119 19.02 7.58 -10.15
CA ALA A 119 19.96 6.96 -9.21
C ALA A 119 21.42 7.22 -9.61
N THR A 120 21.73 7.12 -10.90
CA THR A 120 23.06 7.42 -11.44
C THR A 120 23.44 8.88 -11.21
N THR A 121 22.54 9.81 -11.55
CA THR A 121 22.82 11.26 -11.43
C THR A 121 22.85 11.77 -9.99
N LYS A 122 22.15 11.08 -9.08
CA LYS A 122 22.07 11.44 -7.65
C LYS A 122 23.00 10.61 -6.76
N PHE A 123 23.84 9.74 -7.34
CA PHE A 123 24.75 8.84 -6.62
C PHE A 123 24.05 7.96 -5.59
N ILE A 124 22.99 7.28 -6.01
CA ILE A 124 22.14 6.43 -5.16
C ILE A 124 22.26 4.98 -5.60
N LYS A 125 22.39 4.07 -4.64
CA LYS A 125 22.19 2.65 -4.86
C LYS A 125 20.71 2.32 -4.85
N VAL A 126 20.21 1.70 -5.91
CA VAL A 126 18.81 1.30 -6.03
C VAL A 126 18.66 -0.21 -6.11
N LYS A 127 17.71 -0.75 -5.35
CA LYS A 127 17.24 -2.14 -5.47
C LYS A 127 15.76 -2.16 -5.78
N GLN A 128 15.39 -2.58 -6.98
CA GLN A 128 14.01 -2.80 -7.36
C GLN A 128 13.49 -4.13 -6.79
N THR A 129 12.24 -4.13 -6.35
CA THR A 129 11.46 -5.31 -5.97
C THR A 129 10.12 -5.27 -6.67
N GLN A 130 9.76 -6.37 -7.35
CA GLN A 130 8.48 -6.53 -8.02
C GLN A 130 7.66 -7.63 -7.36
N ARG A 131 6.39 -7.34 -7.11
CA ARG A 131 5.46 -8.24 -6.42
C ARG A 131 4.16 -8.38 -7.19
N ILE A 132 3.45 -9.47 -6.91
CA ILE A 132 2.12 -9.69 -7.47
C ILE A 132 1.17 -8.80 -6.68
N LEU A 133 0.41 -7.98 -7.39
CA LEU A 133 -0.64 -7.14 -6.84
C LEU A 133 -1.97 -7.86 -7.04
N TYR A 134 -2.81 -7.88 -6.01
CA TYR A 134 -4.14 -8.46 -6.02
C TYR A 134 -5.17 -7.43 -5.63
N ILE A 135 -6.32 -7.47 -6.30
CA ILE A 135 -7.51 -6.72 -5.95
C ILE A 135 -8.66 -7.67 -5.61
N THR A 136 -9.56 -7.25 -4.72
CA THR A 136 -10.73 -8.06 -4.40
C THR A 136 -11.73 -8.04 -5.57
N PRO A 137 -12.55 -9.09 -5.72
CA PRO A 137 -13.62 -9.15 -6.72
C PRO A 137 -14.49 -7.89 -6.75
N GLU A 138 -14.95 -7.43 -5.59
CA GLU A 138 -15.85 -6.29 -5.44
C GLU A 138 -15.18 -5.00 -5.89
N MET A 139 -13.90 -4.81 -5.56
CA MET A 139 -13.13 -3.66 -6.01
C MET A 139 -12.84 -3.72 -7.50
N ALA A 140 -12.56 -4.89 -8.05
CA ALA A 140 -12.37 -5.04 -9.50
C ALA A 140 -13.64 -4.62 -10.25
N ILE A 141 -14.82 -5.03 -9.80
CA ILE A 141 -16.10 -4.62 -10.39
C ILE A 141 -16.33 -3.11 -10.27
N LYS A 142 -16.04 -2.52 -9.10
CA LYS A 142 -16.27 -1.08 -8.85
C LYS A 142 -15.27 -0.15 -9.56
N LEU A 143 -14.02 -0.59 -9.71
CA LEU A 143 -12.91 0.24 -10.19
C LEU A 143 -12.49 -0.08 -11.63
N LEU A 144 -12.67 -1.33 -12.07
CA LEU A 144 -12.24 -1.84 -13.38
C LEU A 144 -13.32 -2.73 -14.02
N PRO A 145 -14.55 -2.24 -14.24
CA PRO A 145 -15.66 -3.05 -14.77
C PRO A 145 -15.41 -3.59 -16.19
N SER A 146 -14.43 -3.05 -16.92
CA SER A 146 -14.02 -3.53 -18.24
C SER A 146 -13.05 -4.71 -18.21
N LEU A 147 -12.49 -5.05 -17.04
CA LEU A 147 -11.51 -6.13 -16.90
C LEU A 147 -12.18 -7.49 -17.13
N PRO A 148 -11.68 -8.36 -18.04
CA PRO A 148 -12.33 -9.63 -18.39
C PRO A 148 -12.64 -10.53 -17.20
N GLU A 149 -11.74 -10.56 -16.22
CA GLU A 149 -11.83 -11.33 -14.98
C GLU A 149 -13.04 -10.96 -14.13
N THR A 150 -13.63 -9.76 -14.31
CA THR A 150 -14.81 -9.32 -13.55
C THR A 150 -16.12 -9.99 -13.99
N LYS A 151 -16.17 -10.57 -15.19
CA LYS A 151 -17.41 -11.13 -15.77
C LYS A 151 -17.85 -12.45 -15.15
N ASN A 152 -16.93 -13.18 -14.52
CA ASN A 152 -17.16 -14.55 -14.01
C ASN A 152 -16.94 -14.66 -12.49
N LEU A 153 -17.05 -13.55 -11.75
CA LEU A 153 -16.83 -13.55 -10.30
C LEU A 153 -18.03 -14.14 -9.55
N PRO A 154 -17.80 -14.99 -8.54
CA PRO A 154 -18.88 -15.50 -7.71
C PRO A 154 -19.55 -14.36 -6.93
N PRO A 155 -20.88 -14.42 -6.70
CA PRO A 155 -21.58 -13.38 -5.97
C PRO A 155 -21.23 -13.41 -4.48
N GLY A 156 -20.58 -12.34 -4.01
CA GLY A 156 -20.36 -12.05 -2.60
C GLY A 156 -19.20 -12.81 -1.94
N TYR A 157 -18.98 -12.51 -0.66
CA TYR A 157 -17.89 -13.05 0.13
C TYR A 157 -18.12 -14.53 0.48
N SER A 158 -17.42 -15.44 -0.20
CA SER A 158 -17.39 -16.85 0.20
C SER A 158 -16.53 -17.00 1.46
N ARG A 159 -17.16 -17.13 2.63
CA ARG A 159 -16.46 -17.38 3.89
C ARG A 159 -16.10 -18.86 4.02
N PRO A 160 -14.82 -19.22 4.18
CA PRO A 160 -14.46 -20.57 4.57
C PRO A 160 -15.12 -20.97 5.91
N LYS A 161 -15.38 -22.26 6.10
CA LYS A 161 -15.85 -22.77 7.40
C LYS A 161 -14.73 -22.57 8.43
N ALA A 162 -14.97 -21.74 9.45
CA ALA A 162 -13.98 -21.40 10.47
C ALA A 162 -14.27 -22.13 11.79
N ARG A 163 -13.21 -22.41 12.56
CA ARG A 163 -13.30 -22.62 14.01
C ARG A 163 -13.74 -21.31 14.68
N VAL A 164 -14.48 -21.42 15.79
CA VAL A 164 -15.00 -20.27 16.55
C VAL A 164 -13.86 -19.60 17.31
N PHE A 165 -13.14 -18.69 16.66
CA PHE A 165 -12.25 -17.72 17.33
C PHE A 165 -12.91 -16.35 17.34
N GLN A 166 -12.75 -15.62 18.43
CA GLN A 166 -13.31 -14.28 18.56
C GLN A 166 -12.55 -13.31 17.66
N VAL A 167 -13.28 -12.59 16.80
CA VAL A 167 -12.73 -11.45 16.05
C VAL A 167 -12.70 -10.24 17.00
N SER A 168 -11.57 -9.54 17.03
CA SER A 168 -11.38 -8.30 17.80
C SER A 168 -10.60 -7.27 16.99
N SER A 169 -10.56 -6.03 17.47
CA SER A 169 -9.68 -4.99 16.93
C SER A 169 -8.25 -5.17 17.47
N MET A 170 -7.26 -4.73 16.70
CA MET A 170 -5.88 -4.67 17.18
C MET A 170 -5.68 -3.45 18.07
N ASP A 171 -5.02 -3.64 19.21
CA ASP A 171 -4.50 -2.56 20.04
C ASP A 171 -3.04 -2.22 19.68
N VAL A 172 -2.61 -0.98 19.97
CA VAL A 172 -1.24 -0.51 19.72
C VAL A 172 -0.20 -1.37 20.45
N THR A 173 -0.54 -1.93 21.61
CA THR A 173 0.33 -2.86 22.36
C THR A 173 0.67 -4.13 21.56
N HIS A 174 -0.12 -4.50 20.55
CA HIS A 174 0.17 -5.61 19.65
C HIS A 174 1.20 -5.27 18.56
N ALA A 175 1.65 -4.01 18.45
CA ALA A 175 2.59 -3.60 17.40
C ALA A 175 3.91 -4.39 17.45
N ALA A 176 4.42 -4.69 18.64
CA ALA A 176 5.64 -5.48 18.80
C ALA A 176 5.49 -6.90 18.23
N LEU A 177 4.31 -7.51 18.39
CA LEU A 177 4.00 -8.82 17.81
C LEU A 177 4.01 -8.76 16.28
N VAL A 178 3.31 -7.77 15.70
CA VAL A 178 3.29 -7.56 14.26
C VAL A 178 4.71 -7.32 13.73
N ASN A 179 5.48 -6.48 14.45
CA ASN A 179 6.85 -6.12 14.09
C ASN A 179 7.77 -7.34 14.03
N LYS A 180 7.60 -8.30 14.95
CA LYS A 180 8.38 -9.55 14.98
C LYS A 180 8.13 -10.44 13.76
N PHE A 181 6.89 -10.49 13.27
CA PHE A 181 6.50 -11.42 12.19
C PHE A 181 6.46 -10.77 10.80
N TRP A 182 6.46 -9.45 10.73
CA TRP A 182 6.47 -8.75 9.46
C TRP A 182 7.83 -8.88 8.80
N HIS A 183 7.85 -9.28 7.52
CA HIS A 183 9.08 -9.49 6.76
C HIS A 183 9.99 -8.24 6.68
N PHE A 184 9.39 -7.05 6.75
CA PHE A 184 10.12 -5.78 6.79
C PHE A 184 10.20 -5.18 8.20
N GLY A 185 9.80 -5.94 9.22
CA GLY A 185 9.83 -5.54 10.60
C GLY A 185 11.15 -5.86 11.29
N GLY A 186 11.10 -5.91 12.62
CA GLY A 186 12.23 -6.32 13.46
C GLY A 186 13.10 -5.18 13.98
N ASN A 187 12.71 -3.92 13.78
CA ASN A 187 13.41 -2.76 14.33
C ASN A 187 12.44 -1.73 14.94
N GLU A 188 12.97 -0.70 15.61
CA GLU A 188 12.15 0.33 16.26
C GLU A 188 11.38 1.20 15.26
N ARG A 189 11.97 1.45 14.08
CA ARG A 189 11.35 2.29 13.02
C ARG A 189 10.13 1.59 12.44
N SER A 190 10.26 0.30 12.13
CA SER A 190 9.13 -0.51 11.69
C SER A 190 8.06 -0.63 12.76
N GLN A 191 8.43 -0.71 14.05
CA GLN A 191 7.45 -0.72 15.14
C GLN A 191 6.66 0.59 15.20
N ARG A 192 7.32 1.75 15.18
CA ARG A 192 6.65 3.07 15.17
C ARG A 192 5.69 3.21 13.98
N PHE A 193 6.10 2.73 12.82
CA PHE A 193 5.25 2.70 11.63
C PHE A 193 3.99 1.84 11.84
N ILE A 194 4.15 0.64 12.40
CA ILE A 194 3.04 -0.28 12.71
C ILE A 194 2.09 0.34 13.75
N GLU A 195 2.63 0.91 14.84
CA GLU A 195 1.83 1.59 15.88
C GLU A 195 0.98 2.70 15.26
N ARG A 196 1.57 3.48 14.33
CA ARG A 196 0.84 4.51 13.60
C ARG A 196 -0.26 3.92 12.71
N CYS A 197 -0.01 2.80 12.05
CA CYS A 197 -1.03 2.11 11.25
C CYS A 197 -2.20 1.63 12.11
N ILE A 198 -1.92 0.92 13.22
CA ILE A 198 -2.95 0.40 14.14
C ILE A 198 -3.80 1.53 14.72
N ARG A 199 -3.17 2.65 15.12
CA ARG A 199 -3.87 3.79 15.72
C ARG A 199 -4.85 4.48 14.77
N ASN A 200 -4.53 4.49 13.47
CA ASN A 200 -5.24 5.33 12.50
C ASN A 200 -6.12 4.56 11.52
N PHE A 201 -5.92 3.26 11.38
CA PHE A 201 -6.62 2.46 10.39
C PHE A 201 -7.29 1.23 11.00
N LEU A 202 -8.33 0.76 10.30
CA LEU A 202 -8.99 -0.48 10.68
C LEU A 202 -7.96 -1.61 10.66
N SER A 203 -7.88 -2.30 11.80
CA SER A 203 -7.01 -3.44 11.98
C SER A 203 -7.73 -4.45 12.88
N ILE A 204 -7.67 -5.71 12.50
CA ILE A 204 -8.45 -6.78 13.13
C ILE A 204 -7.58 -8.01 13.40
N CYS A 205 -7.99 -8.78 14.40
CA CYS A 205 -7.35 -10.03 14.77
C CYS A 205 -8.34 -11.10 15.19
N LEU A 206 -7.87 -12.35 15.19
CA LEU A 206 -8.47 -13.45 15.92
C LEU A 206 -7.72 -13.61 17.23
N LEU A 207 -8.47 -13.70 18.34
CA LEU A 207 -7.91 -13.96 19.66
C LEU A 207 -7.82 -15.46 19.92
N GLY A 208 -6.69 -15.89 20.47
CA GLY A 208 -6.50 -17.23 21.00
C GLY A 208 -7.10 -17.40 22.40
N PRO A 209 -6.97 -18.61 23.00
CA PRO A 209 -7.49 -18.89 24.34
C PRO A 209 -6.94 -17.96 25.44
N GLU A 210 -5.72 -17.47 25.27
CA GLU A 210 -5.06 -16.55 26.21
C GLU A 210 -5.49 -15.08 26.02
N GLY A 211 -6.41 -14.81 25.10
CA GLY A 211 -6.84 -13.44 24.77
C GLY A 211 -5.83 -12.65 23.93
N THR A 212 -4.78 -13.29 23.42
CA THR A 212 -3.75 -12.66 22.57
C THR A 212 -4.02 -12.88 21.07
N PRO A 213 -3.56 -11.97 20.17
CA PRO A 213 -3.74 -12.15 18.74
C PRO A 213 -2.99 -13.38 18.19
N ILE A 214 -3.71 -14.31 17.57
CA ILE A 214 -3.15 -15.51 16.92
C ILE A 214 -3.11 -15.40 15.39
N SER A 215 -3.94 -14.53 14.82
CA SER A 215 -3.93 -14.15 13.41
C SER A 215 -4.42 -12.72 13.26
N TRP A 216 -3.82 -11.92 12.39
CA TRP A 216 -4.17 -10.49 12.24
C TRP A 216 -4.07 -10.01 10.80
N SER A 217 -4.73 -8.88 10.53
CA SER A 217 -4.69 -8.17 9.26
C SER A 217 -4.75 -6.66 9.51
N LEU A 218 -3.86 -5.91 8.85
CA LEU A 218 -3.75 -4.47 8.96
C LEU A 218 -3.80 -3.84 7.57
N MET A 219 -3.91 -2.51 7.53
CA MET A 219 -3.67 -1.71 6.34
C MET A 219 -2.68 -0.58 6.63
N ASP A 220 -2.10 0.02 5.59
CA ASP A 220 -1.24 1.20 5.71
C ASP A 220 -1.82 2.45 5.03
N GLN A 221 -1.05 3.53 5.04
CA GLN A 221 -1.43 4.83 4.48
C GLN A 221 -1.69 4.84 2.98
N THR A 222 -1.36 3.75 2.27
CA THR A 222 -1.58 3.64 0.83
C THR A 222 -2.89 2.93 0.49
N GLY A 223 -3.65 2.48 1.49
CA GLY A 223 -4.88 1.68 1.32
C GLY A 223 -4.63 0.20 1.09
N GLU A 224 -3.39 -0.24 1.27
CA GLU A 224 -2.99 -1.62 1.05
C GLU A 224 -3.19 -2.48 2.30
N ILE A 225 -3.89 -3.61 2.18
CA ILE A 225 -3.87 -4.65 3.21
C ILE A 225 -2.48 -5.28 3.24
N ARG A 226 -1.81 -5.19 4.38
CA ARG A 226 -0.45 -5.70 4.59
C ARG A 226 -0.19 -5.99 6.06
N MET A 227 1.03 -6.45 6.37
CA MET A 227 1.47 -6.77 7.74
C MET A 227 0.63 -7.86 8.44
N GLY A 228 -0.21 -8.59 7.70
CA GLY A 228 -0.98 -9.71 8.23
C GLY A 228 -0.14 -10.98 8.38
N ALA A 229 -0.41 -11.75 9.43
CA ALA A 229 0.19 -13.05 9.65
C ALA A 229 -0.70 -13.93 10.55
N THR A 230 -0.30 -15.20 10.65
CA THR A 230 -0.81 -16.16 11.63
C THR A 230 0.39 -16.75 12.36
N LEU A 231 0.26 -16.89 13.68
CA LEU A 231 1.27 -17.54 14.52
C LEU A 231 1.56 -18.96 14.02
N PRO A 232 2.83 -19.42 14.04
CA PRO A 232 3.24 -20.72 13.46
C PRO A 232 2.36 -21.91 13.85
N GLU A 233 2.05 -22.05 15.14
CA GLU A 233 1.27 -23.12 15.74
C GLU A 233 -0.23 -23.09 15.36
N TYR A 234 -0.72 -21.96 14.83
CA TYR A 234 -2.10 -21.79 14.35
C TYR A 234 -2.22 -21.82 12.81
N ARG A 235 -1.11 -22.01 12.07
CA ARG A 235 -1.12 -22.06 10.61
C ARG A 235 -1.81 -23.32 10.07
N GLY A 236 -2.19 -23.29 8.79
CA GLY A 236 -2.83 -24.42 8.11
C GLY A 236 -4.32 -24.61 8.42
N GLN A 237 -4.90 -23.80 9.31
CA GLN A 237 -6.30 -23.90 9.75
C GLN A 237 -7.25 -22.92 9.03
N GLY A 238 -6.79 -22.23 7.98
CA GLY A 238 -7.61 -21.26 7.23
C GLY A 238 -7.92 -19.95 7.96
N LEU A 239 -7.32 -19.70 9.13
CA LEU A 239 -7.61 -18.54 9.99
C LEU A 239 -7.42 -17.19 9.28
N ILE A 240 -6.28 -16.99 8.63
CA ILE A 240 -6.01 -15.73 7.91
C ILE A 240 -6.98 -15.52 6.74
N SER A 241 -7.41 -16.57 6.05
CA SER A 241 -8.39 -16.47 4.96
C SER A 241 -9.74 -15.97 5.47
N ASN A 242 -10.21 -16.54 6.59
CA ASN A 242 -11.45 -16.10 7.24
C ASN A 242 -11.35 -14.65 7.72
N LEU A 243 -10.23 -14.31 8.38
CA LEU A 243 -10.00 -12.96 8.87
C LEU A 243 -9.93 -11.94 7.71
N LEU A 244 -9.28 -12.29 6.60
CA LEU A 244 -9.24 -11.44 5.41
C LEU A 244 -10.64 -11.17 4.84
N CYS A 245 -11.52 -12.16 4.77
CA CYS A 245 -12.91 -11.93 4.35
C CYS A 245 -13.62 -10.91 5.24
N VAL A 246 -13.48 -11.05 6.56
CA VAL A 246 -14.08 -10.11 7.53
C VAL A 246 -13.48 -8.71 7.39
N HIS A 247 -12.16 -8.61 7.22
CA HIS A 247 -11.49 -7.32 7.06
C HIS A 247 -11.93 -6.62 5.78
N ILE A 248 -11.91 -7.34 4.65
CA ILE A 248 -12.30 -6.81 3.34
C ILE A 248 -13.74 -6.35 3.37
N GLN A 249 -14.66 -7.14 3.93
CA GLN A 249 -16.07 -6.75 4.04
C GLN A 249 -16.22 -5.43 4.83
N ALA A 250 -15.56 -5.32 5.99
CA ALA A 250 -15.63 -4.11 6.82
C ALA A 250 -15.02 -2.87 6.13
N LEU A 251 -14.00 -3.08 5.29
CA LEU A 251 -13.40 -2.01 4.46
C LEU A 251 -14.31 -1.64 3.28
N ASP A 252 -14.97 -2.60 2.65
CA ASP A 252 -15.91 -2.39 1.54
C ASP A 252 -17.13 -1.58 1.96
N GLU A 253 -17.71 -1.90 3.12
CA GLU A 253 -18.83 -1.17 3.73
C GLU A 253 -18.49 0.31 3.99
N ARG A 254 -17.20 0.63 4.14
CA ARG A 254 -16.67 1.99 4.31
C ARG A 254 -16.13 2.60 3.00
N GLY A 255 -16.22 1.87 1.89
CA GLY A 255 -15.81 2.33 0.56
C GLY A 255 -14.31 2.35 0.31
N PHE A 256 -13.47 1.69 1.12
CA PHE A 256 -12.02 1.70 0.94
C PHE A 256 -11.56 0.92 -0.30
N PRO A 257 -10.68 1.50 -1.13
CA PRO A 257 -10.12 0.82 -2.30
C PRO A 257 -9.07 -0.21 -1.85
N THR A 258 -9.56 -1.40 -1.55
CA THR A 258 -8.77 -2.46 -0.91
C THR A 258 -7.98 -3.27 -1.94
N TYR A 259 -6.67 -3.36 -1.74
CA TYR A 259 -5.76 -4.20 -2.52
C TYR A 259 -4.63 -4.74 -1.63
N MET A 260 -3.87 -5.71 -2.14
CA MET A 260 -2.75 -6.30 -1.40
C MET A 260 -1.67 -6.79 -2.35
N HIS A 261 -0.45 -6.94 -1.87
CA HIS A 261 0.62 -7.56 -2.63
C HIS A 261 1.20 -8.80 -1.94
N THR A 262 1.85 -9.64 -2.73
CA THR A 262 2.69 -10.72 -2.21
C THR A 262 3.91 -10.97 -3.08
N ASP A 263 4.96 -11.49 -2.45
CA ASP A 263 6.15 -11.91 -3.15
C ASP A 263 5.86 -13.11 -4.09
N LYS A 264 6.56 -13.17 -5.23
CA LYS A 264 6.42 -14.26 -6.22
C LYS A 264 6.80 -15.63 -5.64
N ALA A 265 7.67 -15.65 -4.62
CA ALA A 265 8.06 -16.85 -3.90
C ALA A 265 7.03 -17.27 -2.82
N ASN A 266 6.15 -16.37 -2.38
CA ASN A 266 5.18 -16.66 -1.32
C ASN A 266 3.94 -17.40 -1.86
N LYS A 267 4.12 -18.70 -2.14
CA LYS A 267 3.07 -19.58 -2.68
C LYS A 267 1.87 -19.75 -1.75
N THR A 268 2.08 -19.66 -0.45
CA THR A 268 0.99 -19.75 0.55
C THR A 268 0.01 -18.60 0.39
N VAL A 269 0.49 -17.36 0.32
CA VAL A 269 -0.38 -16.18 0.14
C VAL A 269 -0.99 -16.15 -1.27
N GLN A 270 -0.27 -16.60 -2.30
CA GLN A 270 -0.85 -16.76 -3.64
C GLN A 270 -2.03 -17.74 -3.64
N LYS A 271 -1.89 -18.90 -2.96
CA LYS A 271 -2.99 -19.86 -2.80
C LYS A 271 -4.18 -19.27 -2.05
N ILE A 272 -3.94 -18.47 -1.01
CA ILE A 272 -5.01 -17.77 -0.29
C ILE A 272 -5.76 -16.82 -1.23
N ASN A 273 -5.05 -15.98 -1.98
CA ASN A 273 -5.66 -15.04 -2.93
C ASN A 273 -6.46 -15.77 -4.02
N HIS A 274 -5.92 -16.86 -4.55
CA HIS A 274 -6.62 -17.70 -5.52
C HIS A 274 -7.91 -18.30 -4.95
N ASN A 275 -7.86 -18.88 -3.75
CA ASN A 275 -9.03 -19.46 -3.08
C ASN A 275 -10.10 -18.42 -2.71
N LEU A 276 -9.69 -17.16 -2.50
CA LEU A 276 -10.59 -16.03 -2.26
C LEU A 276 -11.03 -15.34 -3.55
N HIS A 277 -10.69 -15.89 -4.73
CA HIS A 277 -10.99 -15.33 -6.04
C HIS A 277 -10.45 -13.91 -6.26
N HIS A 278 -9.43 -13.49 -5.51
CA HIS A 278 -8.77 -12.21 -5.73
C HIS A 278 -8.10 -12.20 -7.11
N ILE A 279 -8.27 -11.09 -7.83
CA ILE A 279 -7.80 -10.96 -9.20
C ILE A 279 -6.37 -10.41 -9.18
N PRO A 280 -5.40 -11.09 -9.81
CA PRO A 280 -4.09 -10.50 -10.00
C PRO A 280 -4.21 -9.27 -10.92
N PHE A 281 -3.67 -8.15 -10.46
CA PHE A 281 -3.67 -6.91 -11.22
C PHE A 281 -2.67 -6.98 -12.38
N PRO A 282 -3.02 -6.48 -13.59
CA PRO A 282 -2.12 -6.55 -14.75
C PRO A 282 -0.81 -5.80 -14.52
N CYS A 283 -0.89 -4.66 -13.82
CA CYS A 283 0.29 -3.91 -13.40
C CYS A 283 0.74 -4.43 -12.02
N GLY A 284 2.00 -4.87 -11.93
CA GLY A 284 2.55 -5.38 -10.68
C GLY A 284 2.67 -4.31 -9.59
N TRP A 285 3.10 -4.73 -8.41
CA TRP A 285 3.54 -3.81 -7.35
C TRP A 285 5.05 -3.62 -7.47
N ASN A 286 5.51 -2.36 -7.51
CA ASN A 286 6.92 -2.03 -7.67
C ASN A 286 7.39 -1.19 -6.48
N GLN A 287 8.55 -1.55 -5.94
CA GLN A 287 9.24 -0.76 -4.94
C GLN A 287 10.72 -0.64 -5.29
N TRP A 288 11.25 0.57 -5.18
CA TRP A 288 12.67 0.85 -5.27
C TRP A 288 13.16 1.27 -3.89
N ASN A 289 14.06 0.48 -3.31
CA ASN A 289 14.78 0.89 -2.11
C ASN A 289 16.03 1.64 -2.54
N CYS A 290 16.15 2.88 -2.08
CA CYS A 290 17.17 3.83 -2.47
C CYS A 290 18.03 4.15 -1.26
N VAL A 291 19.35 3.99 -1.41
CA VAL A 291 20.34 4.25 -0.36
C VAL A 291 21.42 5.17 -0.94
N PRO A 292 21.70 6.32 -0.31
CA PRO A 292 22.81 7.18 -0.72
C PRO A 292 24.15 6.43 -0.72
N LEU A 293 25.00 6.70 -1.72
CA LEU A 293 26.37 6.18 -1.77
C LEU A 293 27.33 6.99 -0.89
#